data_AF-A0AAN2PKV8-F1
#
_entry.id   AF-A0AAN2PKV8-F1
#
_cell.length_a   1.000
_cell.length_b   1.000
_cell.length_c   1.000
_cell.angle_alpha   90.00
_cell.angle_beta   90.00
_cell.angle_gamma   90.00
#
_symmetry.space_group_name_H-M   'P 1'
#
loop_
_entity.id
_entity.type
_entity.pdbx_description
1 polymer ?
#
loop_
_entity_poly.entity_id
_entity_poly.type
_entity_poly.pdbx_seq_one_letter_code
_entity_poly.pdbx_strand_id
1 'polypeptide(L)'
;MKQINSYIDSLFYTKDDLLEEVIASILENGMPSISVSPSSGKLLTMLISISGAKNVLEIGALGGYSGDLPSQGIRQRRKINLP
;
A
#
# COMPACT_ATOMS: atom_id res chain seq x y z
N MET A 1 -6.24 6.05 17.70
CA MET A 1 -5.71 6.03 16.32
C MET A 1 -6.76 5.75 15.26
N LYS A 2 -7.65 4.74 15.40
CA LYS A 2 -8.68 4.42 14.39
C LYS A 2 -9.50 5.63 13.89
N GLN A 3 -9.99 6.47 14.81
CA GLN A 3 -10.84 7.63 14.45
C GLN A 3 -10.09 8.69 13.62
N ILE A 4 -8.81 8.93 13.93
CA ILE A 4 -7.96 9.86 13.17
C ILE A 4 -7.69 9.30 11.76
N ASN A 5 -7.38 8.00 11.65
CA ASN A 5 -7.17 7.36 10.36
C ASN A 5 -8.44 7.40 9.51
N SER A 6 -9.61 7.11 10.08
CA SER A 6 -10.89 7.22 9.36
C SER A 6 -11.17 8.63 8.86
N TYR A 7 -10.84 9.66 9.65
CA TYR A 7 -10.98 11.06 9.21
C TYR A 7 -10.03 11.40 8.06
N ILE A 8 -8.75 11.02 8.17
CA ILE A 8 -7.76 11.23 7.11
C ILE A 8 -8.15 10.47 5.84
N ASP A 9 -8.55 9.21 5.97
CA ASP A 9 -8.98 8.40 4.84
C ASP A 9 -10.23 9.02 4.19
N SER A 10 -11.19 9.55 4.95
CA SER A 10 -12.36 10.23 4.36
C SER A 10 -12.02 11.48 3.51
N LEU A 11 -10.90 12.14 3.81
CA LEU A 11 -10.46 13.36 3.12
C LEU A 11 -9.55 13.08 1.93
N PHE A 12 -8.69 12.07 2.05
CA PHE A 12 -7.59 11.86 1.12
C PHE A 12 -7.64 10.51 0.41
N TYR A 13 -8.48 9.57 0.83
CA TYR A 13 -8.64 8.30 0.13
C TYR A 13 -9.63 8.45 -1.02
N THR A 14 -9.24 7.94 -2.18
CA THR A 14 -10.12 7.80 -3.34
C THR A 14 -10.23 6.31 -3.55
N LYS A 15 -11.45 5.81 -3.73
CA LYS A 15 -11.70 4.37 -3.88
C LYS A 15 -10.89 3.85 -5.06
N ASP A 16 -10.15 2.78 -4.83
CA ASP A 16 -9.35 2.08 -5.82
C ASP A 16 -9.84 0.64 -5.84
N ASP A 17 -10.50 0.25 -6.94
CA ASP A 17 -11.13 -1.06 -7.08
C ASP A 17 -10.10 -2.19 -7.03
N LEU A 18 -8.87 -1.93 -7.47
CA LEU A 18 -7.76 -2.90 -7.42
C LEU A 18 -7.30 -3.12 -5.97
N LEU A 19 -7.26 -2.04 -5.19
CA LEU A 19 -6.93 -2.14 -3.76
C LEU A 19 -8.01 -2.90 -2.98
N GLU A 20 -9.29 -2.75 -3.34
CA GLU A 20 -10.37 -3.55 -2.73
C GLU A 20 -10.26 -5.03 -3.09
N GLU A 21 -9.91 -5.37 -4.33
CA GLU A 21 -9.67 -6.75 -4.75
C GLU A 21 -8.51 -7.39 -3.98
N VAL A 22 -7.42 -6.64 -3.77
CA VAL A 22 -6.28 -7.09 -2.96
C VAL A 22 -6.65 -7.28 -1.50
N ILE A 23 -7.44 -6.38 -0.90
CA ILE A 23 -7.97 -6.58 0.46
C ILE A 23 -8.82 -7.85 0.54
N ALA A 24 -9.72 -8.05 -0.43
CA ALA A 24 -10.58 -9.23 -0.48
C ALA A 24 -9.76 -10.53 -0.58
N SER A 25 -8.75 -10.54 -1.44
CA SER A 25 -7.83 -11.68 -1.59
C SER A 25 -7.05 -11.98 -0.30
N ILE A 26 -6.63 -10.95 0.43
CA ILE A 26 -5.95 -11.12 1.73
C ILE A 26 -6.86 -11.79 2.75
N LEU A 27 -8.13 -11.39 2.80
CA LEU A 27 -9.14 -11.98 3.69
C LEU A 27 -9.46 -13.43 3.30
N GLU A 28 -9.61 -13.71 2.00
CA GLU A 28 -9.92 -15.05 1.50
C GLU A 28 -8.81 -16.07 1.79
N ASN A 29 -7.54 -15.64 1.69
CA ASN A 29 -6.39 -16.50 1.96
C ASN A 29 -6.07 -16.66 3.46
N GLY A 30 -6.90 -16.10 4.36
CA GLY A 30 -6.69 -16.19 5.81
C GLY A 30 -5.39 -15.54 6.29
N MET A 31 -4.84 -14.61 5.51
CA MET A 31 -3.59 -13.95 5.83
C MET A 31 -3.77 -12.98 7.01
N PRO A 32 -2.76 -12.83 7.89
CA PRO A 32 -2.83 -11.88 8.99
C PRO A 32 -3.13 -10.46 8.47
N SER A 33 -4.15 -9.81 9.03
CA SER A 33 -4.53 -8.44 8.69
C SER A 33 -3.56 -7.41 9.31
N ILE A 34 -2.27 -7.51 8.97
CA ILE A 34 -1.23 -6.57 9.40
C ILE A 34 -0.99 -5.45 8.36
N SER A 35 -1.93 -5.31 7.41
CA SER A 35 -1.93 -4.23 6.44
C SER A 35 -1.93 -2.86 7.13
N VAL A 36 -1.13 -1.93 6.60
CA VAL A 36 -1.12 -0.52 7.01
C VAL A 36 -2.45 0.17 6.66
N SER A 37 -2.70 1.39 7.15
CA SER A 37 -3.88 2.16 6.68
C SER A 37 -3.68 2.63 5.23
N PRO A 38 -4.76 2.87 4.45
CA PRO A 38 -4.67 3.43 3.10
C PRO A 38 -3.86 4.74 3.06
N SER A 39 -4.09 5.62 4.03
CA SER A 39 -3.32 6.86 4.25
C SER A 39 -1.81 6.63 4.38
N SER A 40 -1.39 5.55 5.04
CA SER A 40 0.04 5.20 5.18
C SER A 40 0.65 4.77 3.83
N GLY A 41 -0.10 4.02 3.01
CA GLY A 41 0.30 3.70 1.63
C GLY A 41 0.50 4.96 0.78
N LYS A 42 -0.43 5.92 0.86
CA LYS A 42 -0.30 7.22 0.16
C LYS A 42 0.93 8.01 0.61
N LEU A 43 1.23 8.03 1.90
CA LEU A 43 2.44 8.67 2.41
C LEU A 43 3.72 8.04 1.83
N LEU A 44 3.81 6.71 1.81
CA LEU A 44 4.93 5.99 1.19
C LEU A 44 5.06 6.34 -0.30
N THR A 45 3.93 6.52 -1.00
CA THR A 45 3.91 6.98 -2.41
C THR A 45 4.59 8.31 -2.54
N MET A 46 4.15 9.27 -1.72
CA MET A 46 4.64 10.63 -1.74
C MET A 46 6.15 10.66 -1.45
N LEU A 47 6.63 9.86 -0.48
CA LEU A 47 8.06 9.75 -0.18
C LEU A 47 8.86 9.17 -1.35
N ILE A 48 8.35 8.12 -2.01
CA ILE A 48 9.00 7.54 -3.19
C ILE A 48 9.07 8.57 -4.33
N SER A 49 7.98 9.29 -4.60
CA SER A 49 7.94 10.34 -5.63
C SER A 49 8.89 11.50 -5.31
N ILE A 50 8.91 12.00 -4.08
CA ILE A 50 9.80 13.09 -3.65
C ILE A 50 11.27 12.66 -3.72
N SER A 51 11.58 11.42 -3.34
CA SER A 51 12.96 10.91 -3.36
C SER A 51 13.51 10.66 -4.78
N GLY A 52 12.64 10.61 -5.79
CA GLY A 52 13.04 10.25 -7.16
C GLY A 52 13.55 8.80 -7.28
N ALA A 53 13.17 7.93 -6.34
CA ALA A 53 13.64 6.55 -6.31
C ALA A 53 13.17 5.78 -7.54
N LYS A 54 14.12 5.23 -8.31
CA LYS A 54 13.85 4.44 -9.52
C LYS A 54 13.74 2.94 -9.24
N ASN A 55 14.33 2.48 -8.14
CA ASN A 55 14.34 1.10 -7.69
C ASN A 55 13.83 1.06 -6.25
N VAL A 56 12.77 0.29 -5.99
CA VAL A 56 12.19 0.13 -4.66
C VAL A 56 12.17 -1.35 -4.29
N LEU A 57 12.68 -1.66 -3.10
CA LEU A 57 12.61 -2.99 -2.49
C LEU A 57 11.59 -2.95 -1.35
N GLU A 58 10.56 -3.77 -1.47
CA GLU A 58 9.56 -3.99 -0.44
C GLU A 58 9.83 -5.33 0.25
N ILE A 59 9.97 -5.29 1.59
CA ILE A 59 10.17 -6.48 2.42
C ILE A 59 8.90 -6.66 3.27
N GLY A 60 8.22 -7.79 3.10
CA GLY A 60 6.95 -8.07 3.78
C GLY A 60 5.74 -7.46 3.07
N ALA A 61 5.56 -7.75 1.79
CA ALA A 61 4.45 -7.19 0.99
C ALA A 61 3.07 -7.77 1.36
N LEU A 62 3.01 -8.85 2.15
CA LEU A 62 1.78 -9.59 2.49
C LEU A 62 0.98 -9.98 1.23
N GLY A 63 -0.07 -9.23 0.89
CA GLY A 63 -0.87 -9.40 -0.32
C GLY A 63 -0.65 -8.31 -1.38
N GLY A 64 0.33 -7.43 -1.23
CA GLY A 64 0.58 -6.30 -2.13
C GLY A 64 -0.10 -4.99 -1.74
N TYR A 65 -0.80 -4.95 -0.60
CA TYR A 65 -1.58 -3.80 -0.12
C TYR A 65 -0.76 -2.50 0.03
N SER A 66 0.48 -2.58 0.52
CA SER A 66 1.41 -1.45 0.61
C SER A 66 2.01 -1.04 -0.74
N GLY A 67 1.81 -1.86 -1.77
CA GLY A 67 2.49 -1.80 -3.06
C GLY A 67 1.63 -1.38 -4.25
N ASP A 68 0.30 -1.36 -4.13
CA ASP A 68 -0.60 -0.86 -5.17
C ASP A 68 -0.61 0.66 -5.20
N LEU A 69 0.46 1.17 -5.78
CA LEU A 69 0.82 2.57 -5.76
C LEU A 69 1.03 3.05 -7.20
N PRO A 70 0.26 4.04 -7.68
CA PRO A 70 0.57 4.71 -8.93
C PRO A 70 1.83 5.56 -8.72
N SER A 71 2.99 5.01 -9.09
CA SER A 71 4.27 5.72 -8.96
C SER A 71 4.82 6.04 -10.34
N GLN A 72 4.53 7.25 -10.83
CA GLN A 72 5.17 7.76 -12.04
C GLN A 72 6.69 7.80 -11.83
N GLY A 73 7.44 7.07 -12.65
CA GLY A 73 8.90 7.11 -12.68
C GLY A 73 9.66 5.96 -12.00
N ILE A 74 8.98 5.00 -11.37
CA ILE A 74 9.66 3.77 -10.89
C ILE A 74 9.98 2.87 -12.09
N ARG A 75 11.25 2.46 -12.21
CA ARG A 75 11.73 1.54 -13.25
C ARG A 75 11.64 0.08 -12.83
N GLN A 76 11.89 -0.23 -11.55
CA GLN A 76 11.86 -1.59 -11.05
C GLN A 76 11.39 -1.65 -9.59
N ARG A 77 10.36 -2.48 -9.34
CA ARG A 77 9.95 -2.88 -7.99
C ARG A 77 10.31 -4.33 -7.75
N ARG A 78 10.84 -4.64 -6.58
CA ARG A 78 11.04 -6.02 -6.10
C ARG A 78 10.29 -6.20 -4.79
N LYS A 79 9.54 -7.29 -4.69
CA LYS A 79 8.81 -7.69 -3.49
C LYS A 79 9.44 -8.96 -2.93
N ILE A 80 9.75 -8.95 -1.64
CA ILE A 80 10.14 -10.14 -0.89
C ILE A 80 9.00 -10.42 0.09
N ASN A 81 8.32 -11.55 -0.09
CA ASN A 81 7.35 -12.04 0.88
C ASN A 81 8.11 -12.80 1.96
N LEU A 82 7.89 -12.41 3.21
CA LEU A 82 8.33 -13.18 4.36
C LEU A 82 7.21 -14.18 4.71
N PRO A 83 7.56 -15.41 5.12
CA PRO A 83 6.58 -16.43 5.50
C PRO A 83 5.74 -16.02 6.71
#